data_AF-A0A914ZW09-F1
#
_entry.id   AF-A0A914ZW09-F1
#
_cell.length_a   1.000
_cell.length_b   1.000
_cell.length_c   1.000
_cell.angle_alpha   90.00
_cell.angle_beta   90.00
_cell.angle_gamma   90.00
#
_symmetry.space_group_name_H-M   'P 1'
#
loop_
_entity.id
_entity.type
_entity.pdbx_description
1 polymer ?
#
loop_
_entity_poly.entity_id
_entity_poly.type
_entity_poly.pdbx_seq_one_letter_code
_entity_poly.pdbx_strand_id
1 'polypeptide(L)'
;MKAGQTTLPEKYEWFSEQIAGHHPSVVRNGEHQIGFIKEKGSALLLKPVQDGVRGQCEVALYNSVRNWILEASPKGQKNQLECDRHVMIKFAEFVPKYFGLRTIFIGPKEVQCLVMEDLTYQYRQPCTMDIKMGKVTYDPNASDAKRVSETVKYPAQETLGFRLLGYRMHCSDADPPVVRDKLWGRSKTLENIVDGAKGGDIGCMSRTLEHAELLQTNATILH
;
A
#
# COMPACT_ATOMS: atom_id res chain seq x y z
N MET A 1 17.00 4.83 -25.82
CA MET A 1 16.32 3.89 -24.89
C MET A 1 17.40 3.10 -24.16
N LYS A 2 17.39 3.03 -22.82
CA LYS A 2 18.36 2.22 -22.07
C LYS A 2 17.91 0.75 -22.11
N ALA A 3 18.82 -0.16 -22.46
CA ALA A 3 18.56 -1.59 -22.43
C ALA A 3 18.14 -2.02 -21.00
N GLY A 4 17.09 -2.84 -20.89
CA GLY A 4 16.63 -3.41 -19.61
C GLY A 4 15.43 -2.72 -18.94
N GLN A 5 14.85 -1.67 -19.54
CA GLN A 5 13.62 -1.09 -19.01
C GLN A 5 12.41 -1.94 -19.42
N THR A 6 11.75 -2.51 -18.42
CA THR A 6 10.50 -3.27 -18.57
C THR A 6 9.40 -2.37 -19.16
N THR A 7 9.03 -2.60 -20.42
CA THR A 7 7.98 -1.82 -21.11
C THR A 7 6.60 -2.38 -20.79
N LEU A 8 5.71 -1.54 -20.26
CA LEU A 8 4.31 -1.88 -20.07
C LEU A 8 3.54 -1.80 -21.41
N PRO A 9 2.47 -2.58 -21.59
CA PRO A 9 1.50 -2.36 -22.67
C PRO A 9 0.97 -0.93 -22.69
N GLU A 10 0.62 -0.41 -23.87
CA GLU A 10 0.26 1.01 -24.06
C GLU A 10 -0.86 1.52 -23.15
N LYS A 11 -1.84 0.67 -22.83
CA LYS A 11 -2.97 0.98 -21.93
C LYS A 11 -2.58 1.13 -20.46
N TYR A 12 -1.35 0.81 -20.09
CA TYR A 12 -0.85 0.81 -18.73
C TYR A 12 0.27 1.83 -18.52
N GLU A 13 0.41 2.26 -17.27
CA GLU A 13 1.54 3.06 -16.79
C GLU A 13 1.96 2.62 -15.39
N TRP A 14 3.17 2.98 -14.96
CA TRP A 14 3.58 2.74 -13.59
C TRP A 14 2.81 3.68 -12.66
N PHE A 15 2.34 3.17 -11.54
CA PHE A 15 1.63 3.98 -10.56
C PHE A 15 2.58 4.99 -9.90
N SER A 16 2.36 6.28 -10.14
CA SER A 16 3.25 7.37 -9.71
C SER A 16 3.25 7.60 -8.20
N GLU A 17 2.19 7.18 -7.51
CA GLU A 17 1.99 7.43 -6.08
C GLU A 17 2.51 6.29 -5.19
N GLN A 18 3.21 5.31 -5.77
CA GLN A 18 3.75 4.18 -5.02
C GLN A 18 4.93 4.61 -4.12
N ILE A 19 4.75 4.50 -2.81
CA ILE A 19 5.77 4.86 -1.80
C ILE A 19 6.71 3.70 -1.48
N ALA A 20 6.15 2.51 -1.23
CA ALA A 20 6.91 1.36 -0.76
C ALA A 20 6.62 0.08 -1.55
N GLY A 21 7.17 -1.03 -1.08
CA GLY A 21 7.07 -2.33 -1.72
C GLY A 21 8.04 -2.51 -2.90
N HIS A 22 7.63 -3.32 -3.88
CA HIS A 22 8.39 -3.51 -5.11
C HIS A 22 8.21 -2.29 -5.99
N HIS A 23 9.19 -1.39 -6.03
CA HIS A 23 9.09 -0.16 -6.81
C HIS A 23 9.91 -0.27 -8.11
N PRO A 24 9.45 0.24 -9.26
CA PRO A 24 10.16 0.10 -10.54
C PRO A 24 11.57 0.70 -10.57
N SER A 25 11.88 1.63 -9.66
CA SER A 25 13.25 2.16 -9.50
C SER A 25 14.23 1.19 -8.83
N VAL A 26 13.74 0.11 -8.22
CA VAL A 26 14.59 -0.88 -7.52
C VAL A 26 15.03 -1.94 -8.50
N VAL A 27 16.35 -2.15 -8.59
CA VAL A 27 16.95 -3.24 -9.38
C VAL A 27 17.38 -4.37 -8.43
N ARG A 28 16.99 -5.61 -8.76
CA ARG A 28 17.47 -6.83 -8.09
C ARG A 28 17.92 -7.83 -9.13
N ASN A 29 19.10 -8.42 -8.93
CA ASN A 29 19.68 -9.39 -9.86
C ASN A 29 19.73 -8.89 -11.32
N GLY A 30 19.97 -7.59 -11.52
CA GLY A 30 19.99 -6.96 -12.85
C GLY A 30 18.63 -6.65 -13.46
N GLU A 31 17.52 -7.00 -12.79
CA GLU A 31 16.17 -6.72 -13.28
C GLU A 31 15.45 -5.67 -12.43
N HIS A 32 14.71 -4.77 -13.09
CA HIS A 32 13.82 -3.84 -12.41
C HIS A 32 12.65 -4.60 -11.78
N GLN A 33 12.32 -4.27 -10.52
CA GLN A 33 11.14 -4.82 -9.88
C GLN A 33 9.87 -4.32 -10.59
N ILE A 34 8.83 -5.15 -10.60
CA ILE A 34 7.53 -4.78 -11.14
C ILE A 34 6.74 -4.12 -10.01
N GLY A 35 6.45 -2.83 -10.18
CA GLY A 35 5.62 -2.08 -9.24
C GLY A 35 4.13 -2.14 -9.55
N PHE A 36 3.39 -1.26 -8.89
CA PHE A 36 1.97 -1.13 -9.12
C PHE A 36 1.75 -0.51 -10.50
N ILE A 37 0.70 -0.96 -11.17
CA ILE A 37 0.40 -0.62 -12.55
C ILE A 37 -0.95 0.04 -12.60
N LYS A 38 -1.01 1.23 -13.20
CA LYS A 38 -2.23 1.99 -13.39
C LYS A 38 -2.78 1.73 -14.79
N GLU A 39 -4.08 1.50 -14.89
CA GLU A 39 -4.77 1.51 -16.18
C GLU A 39 -5.16 2.94 -16.53
N LYS A 40 -4.68 3.41 -17.68
CA LYS A 40 -4.82 4.81 -18.09
C LYS A 40 -6.31 5.18 -18.22
N GLY A 41 -6.69 6.30 -17.62
CA GLY A 41 -8.06 6.81 -17.67
C GLY A 41 -9.10 5.98 -16.90
N SER A 42 -8.68 5.03 -16.05
CA SER A 42 -9.59 4.26 -15.21
C SER A 42 -9.30 4.48 -13.72
N ALA A 43 -10.29 4.22 -12.87
CA ALA A 43 -10.13 4.24 -11.42
C ALA A 43 -9.50 2.93 -10.87
N LEU A 44 -8.92 2.09 -11.74
CA LEU A 44 -8.37 0.80 -11.37
C LEU A 44 -6.85 0.85 -11.22
N LEU A 45 -6.37 0.02 -10.31
CA LEU A 45 -4.97 -0.22 -10.01
C LEU A 45 -4.71 -1.73 -10.06
N LEU A 46 -3.59 -2.11 -10.65
CA LEU A 46 -3.15 -3.49 -10.78
C LEU A 46 -1.95 -3.68 -9.86
N LYS A 47 -2.13 -4.48 -8.81
CA LYS A 47 -1.06 -4.86 -7.89
C LYS A 47 -0.54 -6.25 -8.28
N PRO A 48 0.72 -6.40 -8.73
CA PRO A 48 1.28 -7.72 -9.00
C PRO A 48 1.20 -8.63 -7.76
N VAL A 49 0.72 -9.85 -7.96
CA VAL A 49 0.72 -10.87 -6.91
C VAL A 49 2.16 -11.23 -6.58
N GLN A 50 2.53 -11.17 -5.29
CA GLN A 50 3.88 -11.51 -4.86
C GLN A 50 4.12 -13.03 -4.92
N ASP A 51 5.37 -13.42 -5.19
CA ASP A 51 5.73 -14.84 -5.20
C ASP A 51 5.54 -15.52 -3.82
N GLY A 52 5.16 -16.78 -3.88
CA GLY A 52 5.03 -17.67 -2.74
C GLY A 52 3.84 -17.35 -1.84
N VAL A 53 3.96 -17.71 -0.56
CA VAL A 53 2.86 -17.65 0.42
C VAL A 53 2.30 -16.25 0.63
N ARG A 54 3.11 -15.19 0.44
CA ARG A 54 2.66 -13.80 0.64
C ARG A 54 1.58 -13.41 -0.35
N GLY A 55 1.78 -13.67 -1.64
CA GLY A 55 0.76 -13.38 -2.65
C GLY A 55 -0.47 -14.27 -2.49
N GLN A 56 -0.28 -15.55 -2.13
CA GLN A 56 -1.40 -16.46 -1.88
C GLN A 56 -2.27 -15.97 -0.71
N CYS A 57 -1.66 -15.55 0.40
CA CYS A 57 -2.38 -15.00 1.55
C CYS A 57 -3.11 -13.69 1.19
N GLU A 58 -2.47 -12.80 0.43
CA GLU A 58 -3.09 -11.55 -0.02
C GLU A 58 -4.32 -11.81 -0.90
N VAL A 59 -4.21 -12.70 -1.87
CA VAL A 59 -5.32 -13.09 -2.74
C VAL A 59 -6.45 -13.75 -1.92
N ALA A 60 -6.11 -14.63 -0.99
CA ALA A 60 -7.10 -15.28 -0.12
C ALA A 60 -7.85 -14.27 0.76
N LEU A 61 -7.14 -13.28 1.32
CA LEU A 61 -7.75 -12.20 2.10
C LEU A 61 -8.77 -11.41 1.28
N TYR A 62 -8.38 -10.91 0.11
CA TYR A 62 -9.28 -10.10 -0.72
C TYR A 62 -10.46 -10.89 -1.29
N ASN A 63 -10.26 -12.17 -1.64
CA ASN A 63 -11.36 -13.06 -2.02
C ASN A 63 -12.32 -13.27 -0.83
N SER A 64 -11.79 -13.48 0.38
CA SER A 64 -12.61 -13.63 1.60
C SER A 64 -13.45 -12.39 1.85
N VAL A 65 -12.82 -11.20 1.92
CA VAL A 65 -13.53 -9.92 2.13
C VAL A 65 -14.62 -9.72 1.06
N ARG A 66 -14.31 -9.95 -0.21
CA ARG A 66 -15.29 -9.85 -1.30
C ARG A 66 -16.47 -10.81 -1.13
N ASN A 67 -16.22 -12.06 -0.77
CA ASN A 67 -17.26 -13.06 -0.58
C ASN A 67 -18.19 -12.66 0.58
N TRP A 68 -17.64 -12.19 1.70
CA TRP A 68 -18.43 -11.70 2.83
C TRP A 68 -19.37 -10.54 2.47
N ILE A 69 -18.94 -9.66 1.55
CA ILE A 69 -19.75 -8.54 1.06
C ILE A 69 -20.86 -9.04 0.12
N LEU A 70 -20.57 -10.00 -0.76
CA LEU A 70 -21.49 -10.45 -1.81
C LEU A 70 -22.51 -11.49 -1.35
N GLU A 71 -22.15 -12.35 -0.39
CA GLU A 71 -23.04 -13.40 0.11
C GLU A 71 -24.20 -12.79 0.89
N ALA A 72 -25.44 -13.18 0.61
CA ALA A 72 -26.58 -12.77 1.44
C ALA A 72 -26.50 -13.42 2.83
N SER A 73 -26.93 -12.71 3.88
CA SER A 73 -26.98 -13.29 5.23
C SER A 73 -27.84 -14.57 5.21
N PRO A 74 -27.30 -15.74 5.62
CA PRO A 74 -28.08 -16.96 5.69
C PRO A 74 -29.27 -16.75 6.63
N LYS A 75 -30.49 -16.99 6.15
CA LYS A 75 -31.69 -16.95 7.00
C LYS A 75 -31.57 -18.08 8.04
N GLY A 76 -31.37 -17.74 9.31
CA GLY A 76 -31.45 -18.69 10.43
C GLY A 76 -30.13 -19.21 11.02
N GLN A 77 -28.98 -18.52 10.83
CA GLN A 77 -27.71 -18.91 11.46
C GLN A 77 -27.29 -18.03 12.66
N LYS A 78 -26.51 -18.68 13.55
CA LYS A 78 -26.15 -18.33 14.93
C LYS A 78 -25.41 -16.98 15.09
N ASN A 79 -25.67 -16.28 16.20
CA ASN A 79 -25.15 -14.96 16.59
C ASN A 79 -23.66 -14.69 16.30
N GLN A 80 -22.79 -15.71 16.35
CA GLN A 80 -21.35 -15.52 16.11
C GLN A 80 -21.02 -15.26 14.64
N LEU A 81 -21.68 -15.94 13.70
CA LEU A 81 -21.47 -15.75 12.27
C LEU A 81 -21.91 -14.34 11.83
N GLU A 82 -22.97 -13.83 12.45
CA GLU A 82 -23.45 -12.47 12.23
C GLU A 82 -22.46 -11.43 12.76
N CYS A 83 -21.83 -11.68 13.92
CA CYS A 83 -20.77 -10.84 14.46
C CYS A 83 -19.55 -10.81 13.52
N ASP A 84 -19.05 -11.98 13.10
CA ASP A 84 -17.90 -12.08 12.19
C ASP A 84 -18.18 -11.39 10.86
N ARG A 85 -19.39 -11.55 10.33
CA ARG A 85 -19.85 -10.86 9.12
C ARG A 85 -19.83 -9.35 9.30
N HIS A 86 -20.36 -8.83 10.41
CA HIS A 86 -20.36 -7.39 10.70
C HIS A 86 -18.94 -6.82 10.79
N VAL A 87 -18.03 -7.55 11.44
CA VAL A 87 -16.61 -7.18 11.51
C VAL A 87 -15.99 -7.13 10.11
N MET A 88 -16.24 -8.14 9.27
CA MET A 88 -15.68 -8.19 7.91
C MET A 88 -16.25 -7.10 7.00
N ILE A 89 -17.55 -6.78 7.12
CA ILE A 89 -18.18 -5.67 6.38
C ILE A 89 -17.55 -4.34 6.81
N LYS A 90 -17.37 -4.10 8.12
CA LYS A 90 -16.68 -2.90 8.60
C LYS A 90 -15.23 -2.85 8.13
N PHE A 91 -14.52 -3.98 8.17
CA PHE A 91 -13.16 -4.06 7.67
C PHE A 91 -13.07 -3.70 6.18
N ALA A 92 -14.06 -4.08 5.38
CA ALA A 92 -14.14 -3.74 3.97
C ALA A 92 -14.18 -2.23 3.69
N GLU A 93 -14.65 -1.42 4.64
CA GLU A 93 -14.65 0.05 4.52
C GLU A 93 -13.24 0.65 4.59
N PHE A 94 -12.26 -0.08 5.13
CA PHE A 94 -10.89 0.40 5.34
C PHE A 94 -9.87 -0.14 4.31
N VAL A 95 -10.29 -1.04 3.42
CA VAL A 95 -9.43 -1.63 2.38
C VAL A 95 -9.92 -1.26 0.98
N PRO A 96 -9.03 -1.21 -0.03
CA PRO A 96 -9.46 -0.91 -1.38
C PRO A 96 -10.42 -1.99 -1.89
N LYS A 97 -11.49 -1.57 -2.57
CA LYS A 97 -12.37 -2.47 -3.32
C LYS A 97 -11.56 -3.34 -4.26
N TYR A 98 -11.89 -4.62 -4.26
CA TYR A 98 -11.22 -5.64 -5.05
C TYR A 98 -12.14 -6.22 -6.11
N PHE A 99 -11.68 -6.20 -7.36
CA PHE A 99 -12.47 -6.57 -8.53
C PHE A 99 -12.13 -7.95 -9.08
N GLY A 100 -11.12 -8.63 -8.52
CA GLY A 100 -10.69 -9.97 -8.95
C GLY A 100 -9.25 -9.98 -9.43
N LEU A 101 -8.82 -11.14 -9.93
CA LEU A 101 -7.51 -11.32 -10.54
C LEU A 101 -7.55 -11.02 -12.03
N ARG A 102 -6.46 -10.46 -12.55
CA ARG A 102 -6.24 -10.26 -13.98
C ARG A 102 -4.80 -10.59 -14.32
N THR A 103 -4.60 -11.40 -15.35
CA THR A 103 -3.28 -11.62 -15.94
C THR A 103 -2.99 -10.55 -17.00
N ILE A 104 -1.79 -9.99 -16.96
CA ILE A 104 -1.26 -9.10 -17.99
C ILE A 104 0.12 -9.58 -18.45
N PHE A 105 0.55 -9.15 -19.64
CA PHE A 105 1.88 -9.41 -20.16
C PHE A 105 2.73 -8.15 -20.07
N ILE A 106 3.91 -8.27 -19.48
CA ILE A 106 4.89 -7.20 -19.39
C ILE A 106 6.16 -7.68 -20.10
N GLY A 107 6.34 -7.23 -21.35
CA GLY A 107 7.28 -7.86 -22.26
C GLY A 107 6.96 -9.36 -22.42
N PRO A 108 7.92 -10.27 -22.23
CA PRO A 108 7.68 -11.72 -22.29
C PRO A 108 7.10 -12.32 -20.99
N LYS A 109 7.00 -11.53 -19.91
CA LYS A 109 6.61 -12.04 -18.59
C LYS A 109 5.09 -11.99 -18.42
N GLU A 110 4.50 -13.12 -18.06
CA GLU A 110 3.12 -13.20 -17.59
C GLU A 110 3.07 -12.77 -16.11
N VAL A 111 2.19 -11.83 -15.79
CA VAL A 111 2.06 -11.26 -14.45
C VAL A 111 0.60 -11.30 -14.01
N GLN A 112 0.31 -12.07 -12.97
CA GLN A 112 -1.00 -12.05 -12.32
C GLN A 112 -1.09 -10.86 -11.37
N CYS A 113 -2.18 -10.10 -11.46
CA CYS A 113 -2.41 -8.91 -10.64
C CYS A 113 -3.75 -9.00 -9.90
N LEU A 114 -3.79 -8.45 -8.68
CA LEU A 114 -5.04 -8.04 -8.05
C LEU A 114 -5.52 -6.75 -8.73
N VAL A 115 -6.78 -6.74 -9.19
CA VAL A 115 -7.43 -5.53 -9.71
C VAL A 115 -8.15 -4.85 -8.54
N MET A 116 -7.74 -3.64 -8.22
CA MET A 116 -8.16 -2.90 -7.04
C MET A 116 -8.60 -1.49 -7.42
N GLU A 117 -9.37 -0.83 -6.56
CA GLU A 117 -9.61 0.61 -6.73
C GLU A 117 -8.33 1.40 -6.44
N ASP A 118 -8.14 2.47 -7.20
CA ASP A 118 -7.11 3.45 -6.93
C ASP A 118 -7.65 4.54 -6.00
N LEU A 119 -7.23 4.49 -4.74
CA LEU A 119 -7.62 5.44 -3.70
C LEU A 119 -7.18 6.87 -4.00
N THR A 120 -6.24 7.07 -4.91
CA THR A 120 -5.72 8.39 -5.29
C THR A 120 -6.43 8.98 -6.51
N TYR A 121 -7.25 8.20 -7.21
CA TYR A 121 -7.80 8.57 -8.52
C TYR A 121 -8.63 9.86 -8.54
N GLN A 122 -9.35 10.14 -7.45
CA GLN A 122 -10.19 11.34 -7.36
C GLN A 122 -9.40 12.60 -6.94
N TYR A 123 -8.12 12.45 -6.62
CA TYR A 123 -7.27 13.55 -6.18
C TYR A 123 -6.39 14.03 -7.32
N ARG A 124 -6.39 15.34 -7.56
CA ARG A 124 -5.50 15.97 -8.54
C ARG A 124 -4.03 15.89 -8.12
N GLN A 125 -3.78 16.08 -6.83
CA GLN A 125 -2.45 16.10 -6.21
C GLN A 125 -2.49 15.33 -4.88
N PRO A 126 -2.59 13.98 -4.93
CA PRO A 126 -2.70 13.17 -3.73
C PRO A 126 -1.45 13.33 -2.85
N CYS A 127 -1.66 13.55 -1.55
CA CYS A 127 -0.61 13.44 -0.55
C CYS A 127 -0.72 12.04 0.08
N THR A 128 0.27 11.19 -0.17
CA THR A 128 0.25 9.79 0.26
C THR A 128 1.35 9.52 1.28
N MET A 129 1.02 8.73 2.30
CA MET A 129 1.98 8.27 3.30
C MET A 129 1.77 6.79 3.51
N ASP A 130 2.85 6.03 3.55
CA ASP A 130 2.82 4.60 3.80
C ASP A 130 3.36 4.34 5.21
N ILE A 131 2.53 3.70 6.04
CA ILE A 131 2.81 3.40 7.43
C ILE A 131 2.68 1.90 7.64
N LYS A 132 3.77 1.28 8.08
CA LYS A 132 3.76 -0.14 8.46
C LYS A 132 3.39 -0.28 9.94
N MET A 133 2.24 -0.89 10.18
CA MET A 133 1.66 -1.10 11.52
C MET A 133 2.17 -2.38 12.19
N GLY A 134 2.01 -2.44 13.52
CA GLY A 134 2.28 -3.60 14.37
C GLY A 134 3.67 -3.59 15.01
N LYS A 135 3.78 -4.00 16.28
CA LYS A 135 5.07 -4.14 16.99
C LYS A 135 5.97 -5.21 16.36
N VAL A 136 5.36 -6.24 15.78
CA VAL A 136 6.01 -7.35 15.09
C VAL A 136 5.74 -7.25 13.60
N THR A 137 6.78 -7.26 12.78
CA THR A 137 6.67 -7.05 11.31
C THR A 137 7.13 -8.24 10.47
N TYR A 138 7.32 -9.38 11.12
CA TYR A 138 7.60 -10.68 10.52
C TYR A 138 6.43 -11.64 10.77
N ASP A 139 6.26 -12.60 9.87
CA ASP A 139 5.24 -13.66 9.99
C ASP A 139 5.55 -14.59 11.18
N PRO A 140 4.54 -15.19 11.85
CA PRO A 140 4.76 -16.17 12.91
C PRO A 140 5.68 -17.34 12.50
N ASN A 141 5.66 -17.72 11.22
CA ASN A 141 6.47 -18.79 10.64
C ASN A 141 7.75 -18.27 9.96
N ALA A 142 8.14 -17.01 10.20
CA ALA A 142 9.35 -16.45 9.63
C ALA A 142 10.61 -17.16 10.18
N SER A 143 11.54 -17.50 9.28
CA SER A 143 12.87 -17.99 9.67
C SER A 143 13.58 -17.02 10.62
N ASP A 144 14.49 -17.51 11.46
CA ASP A 144 15.24 -16.68 12.40
C ASP A 144 16.01 -15.54 11.71
N ALA A 145 16.63 -15.81 10.56
CA ALA A 145 17.30 -14.78 9.76
C ALA A 145 16.34 -13.65 9.33
N LYS A 146 15.09 -14.00 8.96
CA LYS A 146 14.05 -13.04 8.59
C LYS A 146 13.57 -12.25 9.80
N ARG A 147 13.41 -12.89 10.96
CA ARG A 147 13.02 -12.24 12.22
C ARG A 147 14.07 -11.20 12.62
N VAL A 148 15.34 -11.60 12.69
CA VAL A 148 16.48 -10.69 12.96
C VAL A 148 16.52 -9.55 11.95
N SER A 149 16.39 -9.84 10.66
CA SER A 149 16.41 -8.81 9.61
C SER A 149 15.29 -7.78 9.77
N GLU A 150 14.06 -8.19 10.13
CA GLU A 150 12.97 -7.22 10.36
C GLU A 150 13.14 -6.41 11.64
N THR A 151 13.65 -7.01 12.72
CA THR A 151 13.90 -6.32 14.00
C THR A 151 15.00 -5.26 13.87
N VAL A 152 16.12 -5.60 13.24
CA VAL A 152 17.26 -4.68 13.09
C VAL A 152 16.95 -3.51 12.14
N LYS A 153 16.00 -3.67 11.21
CA LYS A 153 15.63 -2.59 10.26
C LYS A 153 15.09 -1.34 10.94
N TYR A 154 14.39 -1.48 12.05
CA TYR A 154 13.79 -0.36 12.78
C TYR A 154 13.49 -0.78 14.23
N PRO A 155 14.47 -0.67 15.14
CA PRO A 155 14.30 -1.09 16.53
C PRO A 155 13.13 -0.39 17.25
N ALA A 156 12.86 0.87 16.91
CA ALA A 156 11.74 1.62 17.48
C ALA A 156 10.35 1.04 17.15
N GLN A 157 10.22 0.09 16.21
CA GLN A 157 8.93 -0.58 15.91
C GLN A 157 8.33 -1.25 17.14
N GLU A 158 9.16 -1.88 17.98
CA GLU A 158 8.71 -2.65 19.14
C GLU A 158 8.01 -1.74 20.17
N THR A 159 8.53 -0.52 20.32
CA THR A 159 8.00 0.48 21.24
C THR A 159 6.86 1.29 20.60
N LEU A 160 7.05 1.82 19.39
CA LEU A 160 6.07 2.68 18.70
C LEU A 160 4.86 1.90 18.19
N GLY A 161 5.04 0.63 17.82
CA GLY A 161 4.01 -0.17 17.16
C GLY A 161 3.75 0.20 15.70
N PHE A 162 4.55 1.09 15.10
CA PHE A 162 4.50 1.44 13.68
C PHE A 162 5.83 2.02 13.19
N ARG A 163 6.00 2.12 11.86
CA ARG A 163 7.05 2.90 11.20
C ARG A 163 6.57 3.53 9.90
N LEU A 164 7.15 4.68 9.57
CA LEU A 164 6.95 5.34 8.28
C LEU A 164 7.79 4.61 7.21
N LEU A 165 7.16 4.23 6.10
CA LEU A 165 7.85 3.70 4.93
C LEU A 165 8.20 4.79 3.91
N GLY A 166 7.58 5.96 4.05
CA GLY A 166 7.82 7.14 3.24
C GLY A 166 6.55 7.96 3.09
N TYR A 167 6.66 9.06 2.36
CA TYR A 167 5.51 9.83 1.90
C TYR A 167 5.83 10.56 0.60
N ARG A 168 4.78 11.00 -0.08
CA ARG A 168 4.81 11.91 -1.21
C ARG A 168 3.80 13.01 -0.97
N MET A 169 4.23 14.26 -1.05
CA MET A 169 3.42 15.41 -0.66
C MET A 169 3.49 16.51 -1.69
N HIS A 170 2.34 17.05 -2.07
CA HIS A 170 2.22 18.24 -2.88
C HIS A 170 1.92 19.45 -1.99
N CYS A 171 2.77 20.47 -2.06
CA CYS A 171 2.56 21.73 -1.34
C CYS A 171 2.04 22.86 -2.25
N SER A 172 2.19 22.73 -3.56
CA SER A 172 1.62 23.65 -4.55
C SER A 172 1.39 22.93 -5.89
N ASP A 173 0.58 23.52 -6.76
CA ASP A 173 0.36 23.03 -8.13
C ASP A 173 1.61 23.17 -9.02
N ALA A 174 2.48 24.14 -8.72
CA ALA A 174 3.63 24.49 -9.55
C ALA A 174 4.89 23.70 -9.20
N ASP A 175 4.97 23.17 -7.97
CA ASP A 175 6.17 22.51 -7.47
C ASP A 175 6.10 20.99 -7.61
N PRO A 176 7.25 20.33 -7.87
CA PRO A 176 7.33 18.88 -7.76
C PRO A 176 7.03 18.44 -6.32
N PRO A 177 6.48 17.23 -6.13
CA PRO A 177 6.16 16.73 -4.81
C PRO A 177 7.43 16.51 -3.97
N VAL A 178 7.33 16.76 -2.68
CA VAL A 178 8.34 16.34 -1.71
C VAL A 178 8.17 14.85 -1.45
N VAL A 179 9.23 14.07 -1.69
CA VAL A 179 9.24 12.61 -1.48
C VAL A 179 10.23 12.27 -0.37
N ARG A 180 9.78 11.47 0.59
CA ARG A 180 10.63 10.82 1.59
C ARG A 180 10.50 9.32 1.48
N ASP A 181 11.62 8.63 1.65
CA ASP A 181 11.71 7.19 1.50
C ASP A 181 11.76 6.46 2.85
N LYS A 182 11.96 5.14 2.77
CA LYS A 182 12.10 4.26 3.93
C LYS A 182 13.32 4.58 4.79
N LEU A 183 14.37 5.21 4.26
CA LEU A 183 15.55 5.57 5.06
C LEU A 183 15.23 6.78 5.93
N TRP A 184 14.55 7.78 5.37
CA TRP A 184 13.98 8.87 6.16
C TRP A 184 13.03 8.34 7.24
N GLY A 185 12.14 7.40 6.90
CA GLY A 185 11.22 6.81 7.87
C GLY A 185 11.92 6.04 8.99
N ARG A 186 13.02 5.35 8.67
CA ARG A 186 13.85 4.63 9.67
C ARG A 186 14.72 5.52 10.54
N SER A 187 14.95 6.77 10.13
CA SER A 187 15.64 7.76 10.96
C SER A 187 14.78 8.26 12.13
N LYS A 188 13.49 7.87 12.17
CA LYS A 188 12.57 8.30 13.21
C LYS A 188 12.72 7.51 14.49
N THR A 189 12.55 8.19 15.61
CA THR A 189 12.67 7.64 16.96
C THR A 189 11.50 8.15 17.81
N LEU A 190 11.36 7.66 19.04
CA LEU A 190 10.31 8.16 19.95
C LEU A 190 10.40 9.67 20.15
N GLU A 191 11.62 10.20 20.21
CA GLU A 191 11.90 11.59 20.50
C GLU A 191 11.57 12.50 19.32
N ASN A 192 11.77 12.02 18.09
CA ASN A 192 11.70 12.88 16.89
C ASN A 192 10.56 12.51 15.92
N ILE A 193 9.72 11.51 16.22
CA ILE A 193 8.62 11.11 15.33
C ILE A 193 7.61 12.26 15.17
N VAL A 194 7.38 13.04 16.24
CA VAL A 194 6.51 14.22 16.25
C VAL A 194 7.21 15.43 15.61
N ASP A 195 8.53 15.58 15.78
CA ASP A 195 9.26 16.70 15.18
C ASP A 195 9.55 16.49 13.69
N GLY A 196 9.70 15.24 13.27
CA GLY A 196 9.58 14.87 11.86
C GLY A 196 8.21 15.25 11.28
N ALA A 197 7.18 15.31 12.13
CA ALA A 197 5.84 15.80 11.81
C ALA A 197 5.67 17.33 11.92
N LYS A 198 6.60 18.06 12.56
CA LYS A 198 6.58 19.53 12.69
C LYS A 198 7.60 20.26 11.81
N GLY A 199 8.64 19.57 11.34
CA GLY A 199 9.53 20.05 10.29
C GLY A 199 8.71 20.31 9.03
N GLY A 200 8.99 21.44 8.34
CA GLY A 200 8.12 22.11 7.37
C GLY A 200 7.39 21.26 6.32
N ASP A 201 7.85 20.05 6.06
CA ASP A 201 7.16 19.07 5.22
C ASP A 201 5.82 18.60 5.84
N ILE A 202 5.76 18.07 7.07
CA ILE A 202 4.48 17.56 7.60
C ILE A 202 3.56 18.68 8.13
N GLY A 203 4.12 19.85 8.45
CA GLY A 203 3.34 21.07 8.64
C GLY A 203 2.59 21.51 7.36
N CYS A 204 3.11 21.17 6.17
CA CYS A 204 2.37 21.30 4.91
C CYS A 204 1.18 20.31 4.87
N MET A 205 1.37 19.05 5.31
CA MET A 205 0.28 18.07 5.46
C MET A 205 -0.84 18.57 6.38
N SER A 206 -0.52 19.16 7.53
CA SER A 206 -1.54 19.72 8.44
C SER A 206 -2.36 20.83 7.78
N ARG A 207 -1.73 21.72 7.01
CA ARG A 207 -2.41 22.80 6.28
C ARG A 207 -3.24 22.29 5.10
N THR A 208 -2.76 21.27 4.40
CA THR A 208 -3.53 20.57 3.36
C THR A 208 -4.74 19.85 3.95
N LEU A 209 -4.61 19.28 5.15
CA LEU A 209 -5.71 18.61 5.87
C LEU A 209 -6.72 19.61 6.45
N GLU A 210 -6.29 20.79 6.92
CA GLU A 210 -7.19 21.87 7.38
C GLU A 210 -8.00 22.48 6.22
N HIS A 211 -7.44 22.60 5.01
CA HIS A 211 -8.23 22.95 3.82
C HIS A 211 -9.08 21.79 3.28
N ALA A 212 -8.83 20.56 3.73
CA ALA A 212 -9.56 19.36 3.34
C ALA A 212 -10.59 18.93 4.40
N GLU A 213 -11.33 19.88 4.99
CA GLU A 213 -12.52 19.65 5.83
C GLU A 213 -13.67 18.89 5.12
N LEU A 214 -13.41 18.26 3.97
CA LEU A 214 -14.39 17.54 3.15
C LEU A 214 -14.00 16.13 2.71
N LEU A 215 -12.84 15.59 3.09
CA LEU A 215 -12.40 14.29 2.57
C LEU A 215 -11.92 13.35 3.69
N GLN A 216 -12.71 12.30 3.92
CA GLN A 216 -12.38 11.16 4.78
C GLN A 216 -10.93 10.71 4.53
N THR A 217 -10.09 10.92 5.53
CA THR A 217 -8.73 10.39 5.59
C THR A 217 -8.79 8.88 5.77
N ASN A 218 -8.98 8.17 4.65
CA ASN A 218 -8.75 6.72 4.59
C ASN A 218 -7.23 6.50 4.60
N ALA A 219 -6.66 6.43 5.80
CA ALA A 219 -5.34 5.84 6.02
C ALA A 219 -5.44 4.34 5.72
N THR A 220 -5.33 3.97 4.44
CA THR A 220 -5.36 2.57 4.04
C THR A 220 -4.04 1.91 4.40
N ILE A 221 -4.12 0.96 5.32
CA ILE A 221 -3.04 0.04 5.68
C ILE A 221 -2.79 -0.86 4.48
N LEU A 222 -1.79 -0.53 3.68
CA LEU A 222 -1.16 -1.49 2.77
C LEU A 222 0.10 -1.98 3.48
N HIS A 223 0.04 -3.14 4.15
CA HIS A 223 1.11 -4.16 4.20
C HIS A 223 0.86 -5.23 5.25
#